data_AF-A0A5C8ZZW1-F1
#
_entry.id   AF-A0A5C8ZZW1-F1
#
_cell.length_a   1.000
_cell.length_b   1.000
_cell.length_c   1.000
_cell.angle_alpha   90.00
_cell.angle_beta   90.00
_cell.angle_gamma   90.00
#
_symmetry.space_group_name_H-M   'P 1'
#
loop_
_entity.id
_entity.type
_entity.pdbx_description
1 polymer ?
#
loop_
_entity_poly.entity_id
_entity_poly.type
_entity_poly.pdbx_seq_one_letter_code
_entity_poly.pdbx_strand_id
1 'polypeptide(L)'
;MYLFSLNAVSKTSNADFREGEEVPFIVYIDFADLFGAEQLAKVFVMREGFRDVKIEKRKHVDNRTLSEGQGGLAQDPKVQEALAKGYCVQAFSAH
;
A
#
# COMPACT_ATOMS: atom_id res chain seq x y z
N MET A 1 4.68 -9.36 6.87
CA MET A 1 4.24 -8.15 6.17
C MET A 1 3.14 -8.52 5.18
N TYR A 2 2.17 -7.64 4.99
CA TYR A 2 1.10 -7.80 4.00
C TYR A 2 1.21 -6.74 2.91
N LEU A 3 0.99 -7.15 1.66
CA LEU A 3 0.87 -6.28 0.51
C LEU A 3 -0.58 -6.29 0.03
N PHE A 4 -1.11 -5.11 -0.25
CA PHE A 4 -2.45 -4.92 -0.79
C PHE A 4 -2.38 -4.15 -2.09
N SER A 5 -3.04 -4.67 -3.13
CA SER A 5 -3.37 -3.93 -4.32
C SER A 5 -4.78 -3.38 -4.15
N LEU A 6 -4.90 -2.05 -4.24
CA LEU A 6 -6.12 -1.32 -3.95
C LEU A 6 -6.46 -0.39 -5.11
N ASN A 7 -7.76 -0.15 -5.33
CA ASN A 7 -8.22 1.01 -6.10
C ASN A 7 -8.95 1.97 -5.16
N ALA A 8 -8.77 3.26 -5.36
CA ALA A 8 -9.48 4.28 -4.59
C ALA A 8 -9.76 5.52 -5.45
N VAL A 9 -10.79 6.28 -5.09
CA VAL A 9 -11.23 7.46 -5.84
C VAL A 9 -10.66 8.72 -5.21
N SER A 10 -10.03 9.59 -6.00
CA SER A 10 -9.53 10.87 -5.51
C SER A 10 -10.68 11.78 -5.05
N LYS A 11 -10.60 12.33 -3.84
CA LYS A 11 -11.63 13.25 -3.30
C LYS A 11 -11.53 14.65 -3.89
N THR A 12 -10.36 15.05 -4.36
CA THR A 12 -10.08 16.42 -4.81
C THR A 12 -9.12 16.38 -5.99
N SER A 13 -9.20 17.37 -6.88
CA SER A 13 -8.19 17.54 -7.90
C SER A 13 -6.88 18.05 -7.27
N ASN A 14 -5.76 17.43 -7.61
CA ASN A 14 -4.41 17.88 -7.24
C ASN A 14 -3.49 17.84 -8.48
N ALA A 15 -2.18 18.00 -8.28
CA ALA A 15 -1.21 18.00 -9.38
C ALA A 15 -1.14 16.67 -10.14
N ASP A 16 -1.46 15.55 -9.47
CA ASP A 16 -1.25 14.20 -9.97
C ASP A 16 -2.56 13.52 -10.42
N PHE A 17 -3.70 13.88 -9.80
CA PHE A 17 -4.98 13.20 -10.01
C PHE A 17 -6.16 14.18 -10.07
N ARG A 18 -7.18 13.84 -10.85
CA ARG A 18 -8.43 14.59 -10.93
C ARG A 18 -9.41 14.12 -9.86
N GLU A 19 -10.28 15.03 -9.43
CA GLU A 19 -11.41 14.66 -8.57
C GLU A 19 -12.28 13.58 -9.25
N GLY A 20 -12.61 12.53 -8.49
CA GLY A 20 -13.40 11.41 -9.00
C GLY A 20 -12.61 10.37 -9.80
N GLU A 21 -11.32 10.59 -10.04
CA GLU A 21 -10.46 9.62 -10.73
C GLU A 21 -10.20 8.38 -9.85
N GLU A 22 -10.33 7.19 -10.45
CA GLU A 22 -9.95 5.93 -9.80
C GLU A 22 -8.45 5.70 -9.97
N VAL A 23 -7.74 5.61 -8.85
CA VAL A 23 -6.29 5.51 -8.77
C VAL A 23 -5.91 4.16 -8.14
N PRO A 24 -5.02 3.38 -8.79
CA PRO A 24 -4.48 2.15 -8.22
C PRO A 24 -3.33 2.42 -7.24
N PHE A 25 -3.28 1.61 -6.18
CA PHE A 25 -2.28 1.66 -5.13
C PHE A 25 -1.69 0.28 -4.84
N ILE A 26 -0.43 0.27 -4.42
CA ILE A 26 0.17 -0.81 -3.65
C ILE A 26 0.47 -0.30 -2.25
N VAL A 27 -0.02 -1.00 -1.24
CA VAL A 27 0.20 -0.67 0.17
C VAL A 27 0.88 -1.83 0.87
N TYR A 28 1.98 -1.53 1.54
CA TYR A 28 2.76 -2.44 2.36
C TYR A 28 2.44 -2.15 3.82
N ILE A 29 2.08 -3.18 4.59
CA ILE A 29 1.75 -3.06 6.02
C ILE A 29 2.53 -4.12 6.78
N ASP A 30 3.44 -3.69 7.65
CA ASP A 30 4.11 -4.58 8.59
C ASP A 30 3.29 -4.68 9.88
N PHE A 31 2.39 -5.66 9.93
CA PHE A 31 1.48 -5.87 11.04
C PHE A 31 1.27 -7.36 11.30
N ALA A 32 0.93 -7.70 12.54
CA ALA A 32 0.90 -9.08 13.01
C ALA A 32 -0.25 -9.90 12.39
N ASP A 33 -1.41 -9.27 12.15
CA ASP A 33 -2.59 -9.96 11.64
C ASP A 33 -3.14 -9.32 10.36
N LEU A 34 -3.78 -10.15 9.54
CA LEU A 34 -4.32 -9.75 8.25
C LEU A 34 -5.47 -8.75 8.37
N PHE A 35 -6.36 -8.91 9.35
CA PHE A 35 -7.56 -8.09 9.46
C PHE A 35 -7.17 -6.65 9.82
N GLY A 36 -6.33 -6.47 10.84
CA GLY A 36 -5.76 -5.18 11.20
C GLY A 36 -4.97 -4.57 10.05
N ALA A 37 -4.18 -5.38 9.34
CA ALA A 37 -3.44 -4.90 8.18
C ALA A 37 -4.35 -4.36 7.05
N GLU A 38 -5.45 -5.06 6.76
CA GLU A 38 -6.44 -4.62 5.76
C GLU A 38 -7.12 -3.30 6.16
N GLN A 39 -7.47 -3.14 7.45
CA GLN A 39 -8.07 -1.88 7.93
C GLN A 39 -7.07 -0.72 7.85
N LEU A 40 -5.83 -0.95 8.28
CA LEU A 40 -4.76 0.06 8.21
C LEU A 40 -4.48 0.49 6.77
N ALA A 41 -4.41 -0.46 5.83
CA ALA A 41 -4.20 -0.16 4.42
C ALA A 41 -5.27 0.80 3.87
N LYS A 42 -6.55 0.55 4.20
CA LYS A 42 -7.66 1.43 3.81
C LYS A 42 -7.54 2.81 4.46
N VAL A 43 -7.28 2.86 5.76
CA VAL A 43 -7.16 4.12 6.51
C VAL A 43 -6.02 4.99 5.97
N PHE A 44 -4.87 4.40 5.65
CA PHE A 44 -3.75 5.17 5.09
C PHE A 44 -4.08 5.76 3.72
N VAL A 45 -4.69 4.99 2.81
CA VAL A 45 -5.14 5.54 1.52
C VAL A 45 -6.20 6.62 1.70
N MET A 46 -7.13 6.45 2.64
CA MET A 46 -8.14 7.47 2.94
C MET A 46 -7.55 8.76 3.50
N ARG A 47 -6.48 8.64 4.31
CA ARG A 47 -5.72 9.75 4.88
C ARG A 47 -5.00 10.57 3.80
N GLU A 48 -4.55 9.94 2.72
CA GLU A 48 -3.93 10.59 1.56
C GLU A 48 -4.96 11.33 0.67
N GLY A 49 -6.23 11.42 1.07
CA GLY A 49 -7.25 12.18 0.34
C GLY A 49 -8.07 11.35 -0.64
N PHE A 50 -8.07 10.02 -0.51
CA PHE A 50 -8.87 9.13 -1.34
C PHE A 50 -10.10 8.59 -0.60
N ARG A 51 -11.08 8.08 -1.35
CA ARG A 51 -12.31 7.45 -0.85
C ARG A 51 -12.61 6.16 -1.62
N ASP A 52 -13.68 5.46 -1.22
CA ASP A 52 -14.17 4.28 -1.92
C ASP A 52 -13.09 3.21 -2.15
N VAL A 53 -12.26 2.97 -1.13
CA VAL A 53 -11.12 2.06 -1.21
C VAL A 53 -11.59 0.61 -1.36
N LYS A 54 -11.18 -0.03 -2.45
CA LYS A 54 -11.45 -1.44 -2.76
C LYS A 54 -10.15 -2.21 -2.76
N ILE A 55 -10.13 -3.35 -2.07
CA ILE A 55 -8.99 -4.29 -2.10
C ILE A 55 -9.20 -5.24 -3.27
N GLU A 56 -8.29 -5.20 -4.24
CA GLU A 56 -8.32 -6.07 -5.42
C GLU A 56 -7.57 -7.37 -5.15
N LYS A 57 -6.37 -7.27 -4.56
CA LYS A 57 -5.51 -8.42 -4.27
C LYS A 57 -4.79 -8.22 -2.95
N ARG A 58 -4.49 -9.33 -2.29
CA ARG A 58 -3.68 -9.38 -1.07
C ARG A 58 -2.60 -10.45 -1.16
N LYS A 59 -1.44 -10.18 -0.59
CA LYS A 59 -0.32 -11.13 -0.51
C LYS A 59 0.33 -11.02 0.87
N HIS A 60 0.56 -12.17 1.51
CA HIS A 60 1.39 -12.24 2.71
C HIS A 60 2.84 -12.53 2.30
N VAL A 61 3.78 -11.85 2.93
CA VAL A 61 5.22 -12.06 2.77
C VAL A 61 5.80 -12.35 4.15
N ASP A 62 6.49 -13.49 4.28
CA ASP A 62 7.13 -13.88 5.53
C ASP A 62 8.29 -12.92 5.81
N ASN A 63 8.26 -12.26 6.97
CA ASN A 63 9.30 -11.30 7.37
C ASN A 63 10.67 -11.96 7.47
N ARG A 64 10.75 -13.27 7.72
CA ARG A 64 12.04 -14.00 7.72
C ARG A 64 12.73 -13.91 6.36
N THR A 65 11.98 -14.13 5.27
CA THR A 65 12.53 -14.05 3.91
C THR A 65 13.01 -12.63 3.55
N LEU A 66 12.39 -11.61 4.13
CA LEU A 66 12.78 -10.21 3.91
C LEU A 66 14.01 -9.82 4.74
N SER A 67 14.08 -10.32 5.98
CA SER A 67 15.17 -10.04 6.93
C SER A 67 16.48 -10.69 6.49
N GLU A 68 16.41 -11.84 5.84
CA GLU A 68 17.57 -12.57 5.32
C GLU A 68 18.09 -12.02 3.98
N GLY A 69 17.48 -10.94 3.46
CA GLY A 69 17.88 -10.31 2.20
C GLY A 69 17.69 -11.22 0.98
N GLN A 70 16.92 -12.31 1.13
CA GLN A 70 16.74 -13.29 0.08
C GLN A 70 15.62 -12.87 -0.87
N GLY A 71 16.00 -12.51 -2.09
CA GLY A 71 15.09 -12.18 -3.19
C GLY A 71 14.96 -10.68 -3.45
N GLY A 72 14.63 -10.32 -4.70
CA GLY A 72 14.58 -8.92 -5.15
C GLY A 72 13.61 -8.02 -4.37
N LEU A 73 12.58 -8.61 -3.73
CA LEU A 73 11.62 -7.88 -2.88
C LEU A 73 12.24 -7.33 -1.60
N ALA A 74 13.24 -8.00 -1.03
CA ALA A 74 13.90 -7.53 0.19
C ALA A 74 14.73 -6.26 -0.06
N GLN A 75 15.20 -6.06 -1.29
CA GLN A 75 15.98 -4.87 -1.67
C GLN A 75 15.11 -3.73 -2.21
N ASP A 76 13.80 -3.94 -2.33
CA ASP A 76 12.87 -2.91 -2.79
C ASP A 76 12.80 -1.76 -1.76
N PRO A 77 13.10 -0.51 -2.17
CA PRO A 77 13.04 0.65 -1.27
C PRO A 77 11.69 0.81 -0.56
N LYS A 78 10.57 0.40 -1.19
CA LYS A 78 9.22 0.48 -0.61
C LYS A 78 9.02 -0.53 0.51
N VAL A 79 9.61 -1.71 0.35
CA VAL A 79 9.61 -2.74 1.39
C VAL A 79 10.47 -2.31 2.57
N GLN A 80 11.66 -1.77 2.31
CA GLN A 80 12.54 -1.24 3.35
C GLN A 80 11.88 -0.07 4.12
N GLU A 81 11.19 0.82 3.42
CA GLU A 81 10.40 1.89 4.05
C GLU A 81 9.29 1.32 4.94
N ALA A 82 8.56 0.32 4.46
CA ALA A 82 7.50 -0.33 5.24
C ALA A 82 8.04 -1.05 6.48
N LEU A 83 9.21 -1.69 6.40
CA LEU A 83 9.86 -2.32 7.55
C LEU A 83 10.36 -1.28 8.56
N ALA A 84 10.82 -0.12 8.11
CA ALA A 84 11.32 0.94 8.99
C ALA A 84 10.19 1.75 9.67
N LYS A 85 9.11 2.05 8.94
CA LYS A 85 8.00 2.92 9.40
C LYS A 85 6.74 2.15 9.83
N GLY A 86 6.67 0.86 9.54
CA GLY A 86 5.49 0.00 9.71
C GLY A 86 4.55 -0.02 8.50
N TYR A 87 4.70 0.90 7.54
CA TYR A 87 3.90 0.90 6.31
C TYR A 87 4.54 1.71 5.18
N CYS A 88 4.09 1.47 3.95
CA CYS A 88 4.37 2.30 2.78
C CYS A 88 3.15 2.33 1.85
N VAL A 89 2.74 3.51 1.38
CA VAL A 89 1.67 3.70 0.40
C VAL A 89 2.28 4.17 -0.91
N GLN A 90 1.95 3.51 -2.01
CA GLN A 90 2.40 3.89 -3.34
C GLN A 90 1.22 3.98 -4.30
N ALA A 91 0.94 5.19 -4.78
CA ALA A 91 0.02 5.41 -5.89
C ALA A 91 0.73 5.13 -7.22
N PHE A 92 -0.02 4.65 -8.22
CA PHE A 92 0.46 4.52 -9.59
C PHE A 92 -0.28 5.54 -10.46
N SER A 93 0.46 6.50 -11.00
CA SER A 93 -0.03 7.38 -12.05
C SER A 93 0.11 6.67 -13.39
N ALA A 94 -0.97 6.54 -14.15
CA ALA A 94 -0.88 6.26 -15.57
C ALA A 94 -0.51 7.59 -16.26
N HIS A 95 0.78 7.81 -16.52
CA HIS A 95 1.23 8.88 -17.42
C HIS A 95 0.78 8.60 -18.85
#